data_AF-A0AAE9Z358-F1
#
_entry.id   AF-A0AAE9Z358-F1
#
_cell.length_a   1.000
_cell.length_b   1.000
_cell.length_c   1.000
_cell.angle_alpha   90.00
_cell.angle_beta   90.00
_cell.angle_gamma   90.00
#
_symmetry.space_group_name_H-M   'P 1'
#
loop_
_entity.id
_entity.type
_entity.pdbx_description
1 polymer ?
#
loop_
_entity_poly.entity_id
_entity_poly.type
_entity_poly.pdbx_seq_one_letter_code
_entity_poly.pdbx_strand_id
1 'polypeptide(L)'
;MIKKITLSALLALSTLFSVSVSATPIYGTFVEADGSFSGNINSVLGAPDDQFIQIDNNTSVTVSFGENQAALADGTDAADLIIHTYDLPYPADARVEYSADNLNFFLLGIFSDANLNNVINIDFDLLGIDQVTTLRITDISGEAAGFDLDAIEGVNAGDVLSVPEPSSLILLALALLAICFLQKPRSQQV
;
A
#
# COMPACT_ATOMS: atom_id res chain seq x y z
N MET A 1 6.33 -2.80 49.41
CA MET A 1 7.04 -2.97 48.13
C MET A 1 6.16 -3.49 46.98
N ILE A 2 5.11 -4.29 47.26
CA ILE A 2 4.30 -5.01 46.24
C ILE A 2 3.46 -4.10 45.32
N LYS A 3 2.92 -2.97 45.80
CA LYS A 3 2.14 -2.02 44.98
C LYS A 3 2.89 -1.36 43.82
N LYS A 4 4.23 -1.33 43.87
CA LYS A 4 5.05 -0.73 42.80
C LYS A 4 5.19 -1.67 41.59
N ILE A 5 5.18 -2.99 41.81
CA ILE A 5 5.40 -3.99 40.74
C ILE A 5 4.17 -4.09 39.83
N THR A 6 2.97 -3.99 40.39
CA THR A 6 1.71 -4.07 39.63
C THR A 6 1.45 -2.85 38.76
N LEU A 7 1.83 -1.65 39.22
CA LEU A 7 1.67 -0.42 38.44
C LEU A 7 2.70 -0.35 37.29
N SER A 8 3.94 -0.81 37.54
CA SER A 8 4.96 -0.93 36.49
C SER A 8 4.60 -1.95 35.41
N ALA A 9 3.94 -3.06 35.76
CA ALA A 9 3.46 -4.04 34.79
C ALA A 9 2.32 -3.49 33.91
N LEU A 10 1.40 -2.72 34.50
CA LEU A 10 0.29 -2.09 33.76
C LEU A 10 0.79 -0.95 32.85
N LEU A 11 1.79 -0.19 33.31
CA LEU A 11 2.42 0.87 32.51
C LEU A 11 3.29 0.30 31.38
N ALA A 12 4.02 -0.78 31.63
CA ALA A 12 4.79 -1.50 30.60
C ALA A 12 3.87 -2.12 29.53
N LEU A 13 2.68 -2.56 29.93
CA LEU A 13 1.66 -3.06 29.01
C LEU A 13 1.13 -1.93 28.13
N SER A 14 0.93 -0.71 28.67
CA SER A 14 0.48 0.45 27.87
C SER A 14 1.52 0.96 26.85
N THR A 15 2.82 0.74 27.09
CA THR A 15 3.89 1.15 26.18
C THR A 15 4.22 0.11 25.10
N LEU A 16 3.73 -1.13 25.23
CA LEU A 16 3.90 -2.17 24.20
C LEU A 16 2.97 -2.00 22.99
N PHE A 17 1.99 -1.10 23.06
CA PHE A 17 0.96 -0.92 22.03
C PHE A 17 1.09 0.36 21.21
N SER A 18 2.23 1.05 21.28
CA SER A 18 2.53 2.26 20.49
C SER A 18 3.54 2.00 19.38
N VAL A 19 3.55 0.80 18.81
CA VAL A 19 4.30 0.55 17.58
C VAL A 19 3.51 1.20 16.46
N SER A 20 3.93 2.38 16.05
CA SER A 20 3.46 2.99 14.81
C SER A 20 3.93 2.09 13.67
N VAL A 21 3.01 1.36 13.05
CA VAL A 21 3.30 0.63 11.82
C VAL A 21 3.38 1.70 10.72
N SER A 22 4.58 2.08 10.31
CA SER A 22 4.77 2.76 9.03
C SER A 22 4.74 1.67 7.97
N ALA A 23 3.65 1.58 7.23
CA ALA A 23 3.59 0.64 6.16
C ALA A 23 4.50 1.08 5.02
N THR A 24 5.31 0.16 4.51
CA THR A 24 6.26 0.43 3.44
C THR A 24 5.53 0.39 2.09
N PRO A 25 5.84 1.31 1.15
CA PRO A 25 5.32 1.22 -0.20
C PRO A 25 5.67 -0.13 -0.84
N ILE A 26 4.74 -0.64 -1.64
CA ILE A 26 4.94 -1.82 -2.48
C ILE A 26 5.28 -1.33 -3.88
N TYR A 27 6.45 -1.71 -4.37
CA TYR A 27 6.87 -1.40 -5.73
C TYR A 27 6.72 -2.61 -6.65
N GLY A 28 6.68 -2.34 -7.96
CA GLY A 28 6.75 -3.39 -8.96
C GLY A 28 8.03 -4.23 -8.83
N THR A 29 7.96 -5.46 -9.30
CA THR A 29 9.12 -6.39 -9.33
C THR A 29 9.60 -6.71 -10.73
N PHE A 30 8.72 -6.51 -11.72
CA PHE A 30 9.00 -6.74 -13.12
C PHE A 30 8.29 -5.68 -13.96
N VAL A 31 8.96 -5.20 -14.99
CA VAL A 31 8.41 -4.26 -15.97
C VAL A 31 8.74 -4.77 -17.36
N GLU A 32 7.76 -4.67 -18.25
CA GLU A 32 7.94 -4.84 -19.68
C GLU A 32 7.24 -3.71 -20.44
N ALA A 33 7.75 -3.42 -21.63
CA ALA A 33 7.12 -2.49 -22.56
C ALA A 33 6.85 -3.23 -23.88
N ASP A 34 5.65 -3.05 -24.41
CA ASP A 34 5.28 -3.45 -25.76
C ASP A 34 5.08 -2.19 -26.60
N GLY A 35 6.13 -1.82 -27.35
CA GLY A 35 6.18 -0.61 -28.17
C GLY A 35 7.50 0.16 -28.02
N SER A 36 7.46 1.46 -28.30
CA SER A 36 8.60 2.38 -28.25
C SER A 36 8.51 3.30 -27.04
N PHE A 37 9.63 3.50 -26.38
CA PHE A 37 9.75 4.40 -25.23
C PHE A 37 11.16 4.96 -25.17
N SER A 38 11.34 6.04 -24.42
CA SER A 38 12.65 6.58 -24.06
C SER A 38 12.86 6.57 -22.54
N GLY A 39 14.12 6.62 -22.10
CA GLY A 39 14.49 6.51 -20.69
C GLY A 39 14.89 5.09 -20.26
N ASN A 40 15.03 4.89 -18.95
CA ASN A 40 15.34 3.58 -18.36
C ASN A 40 14.05 2.94 -17.86
N ILE A 41 13.56 1.90 -18.53
CA ILE A 41 12.32 1.20 -18.17
C ILE A 41 12.25 0.77 -16.71
N ASN A 42 13.39 0.49 -16.06
CA ASN A 42 13.41 0.07 -14.66
C ASN A 42 13.19 1.20 -13.66
N SER A 43 13.13 2.48 -14.08
CA SER A 43 12.84 3.59 -13.15
C SER A 43 11.45 3.44 -12.53
N VAL A 44 10.49 2.90 -13.30
CA VAL A 44 9.10 2.69 -12.84
C VAL A 44 8.94 1.69 -11.69
N LEU A 45 9.97 0.89 -11.42
CA LEU A 45 9.98 -0.11 -10.34
C LEU A 45 10.49 0.45 -9.01
N GLY A 46 10.90 1.72 -8.97
CA GLY A 46 11.52 2.35 -7.81
C GLY A 46 10.62 3.34 -7.08
N ALA A 47 11.19 3.99 -6.08
CA ALA A 47 10.60 5.20 -5.50
C ALA A 47 10.65 6.34 -6.54
N PRO A 48 9.70 7.29 -6.50
CA PRO A 48 9.73 8.46 -7.37
C PRO A 48 11.02 9.25 -7.15
N ASP A 49 11.76 9.48 -8.22
CA ASP A 49 13.07 10.15 -8.21
C ASP A 49 13.25 11.14 -9.37
N ASP A 50 12.15 11.50 -10.03
CA ASP A 50 12.10 12.34 -11.22
C ASP A 50 12.83 11.73 -12.44
N GLN A 51 13.17 10.42 -12.41
CA GLN A 51 13.67 9.69 -13.58
C GLN A 51 12.51 8.99 -14.29
N PHE A 52 11.88 9.72 -15.21
CA PHE A 52 10.77 9.17 -15.97
C PHE A 52 11.19 8.44 -17.25
N ILE A 53 10.30 7.57 -17.71
CA ILE A 53 10.25 7.12 -19.10
C ILE A 53 9.18 7.91 -19.84
N GLN A 54 9.41 8.12 -21.13
CA GLN A 54 8.41 8.66 -22.03
C GLN A 54 7.89 7.55 -22.93
N ILE A 55 6.58 7.33 -22.93
CA ILE A 55 5.91 6.23 -23.62
C ILE A 55 5.26 6.76 -24.91
N ASP A 56 5.67 6.24 -26.07
CA ASP A 56 5.11 6.67 -27.36
C ASP A 56 3.68 6.14 -27.56
N ASN A 57 2.91 6.79 -28.44
CA ASN A 57 1.55 6.37 -28.79
C ASN A 57 1.38 4.87 -29.11
N ASN A 58 0.38 4.27 -28.46
CA ASN A 58 0.05 2.85 -28.44
C ASN A 58 1.09 1.93 -27.81
N THR A 59 2.15 2.47 -27.21
CA THR A 59 3.05 1.68 -26.39
C THR A 59 2.38 1.40 -25.06
N SER A 60 2.49 0.16 -24.59
CA SER A 60 2.02 -0.24 -23.27
C SER A 60 3.19 -0.61 -22.37
N VAL A 61 3.17 -0.11 -21.14
CA VAL A 61 4.08 -0.49 -20.07
C VAL A 61 3.30 -1.30 -19.06
N THR A 62 3.75 -2.53 -18.83
CA THR A 62 3.13 -3.48 -17.92
C THR A 62 4.05 -3.68 -16.72
N VAL A 63 3.55 -3.42 -15.52
CA VAL A 63 4.26 -3.57 -14.25
C VAL A 63 3.58 -4.65 -13.42
N SER A 64 4.36 -5.67 -13.04
CA SER A 64 3.89 -6.77 -12.19
C SER A 64 4.45 -6.66 -10.79
N PHE A 65 3.62 -6.95 -9.80
CA PHE A 65 3.94 -6.80 -8.38
C PHE A 65 4.32 -8.15 -7.75
N GLY A 66 5.24 -8.09 -6.79
CA GLY A 66 5.65 -9.27 -6.03
C GLY A 66 4.49 -9.84 -5.22
N GLU A 67 4.46 -11.16 -5.08
CA GLU A 67 3.45 -11.86 -4.27
C GLU A 67 1.99 -11.60 -4.70
N ASN A 68 1.77 -11.11 -5.93
CA ASN A 68 0.46 -10.82 -6.52
C ASN A 68 -0.33 -9.73 -5.77
N GLN A 69 0.34 -8.73 -5.23
CA GLN A 69 -0.32 -7.60 -4.56
C GLN A 69 0.39 -6.29 -4.90
N ALA A 70 -0.25 -5.44 -5.70
CA ALA A 70 0.16 -4.06 -5.92
C ALA A 70 -0.14 -3.21 -4.69
N ALA A 71 -1.39 -3.29 -4.23
CA ALA A 71 -1.92 -2.65 -3.04
C ALA A 71 -3.06 -3.52 -2.51
N LEU A 72 -3.34 -3.40 -1.22
CA LEU A 72 -4.52 -3.99 -0.60
C LEU A 72 -5.51 -2.86 -0.37
N ALA A 73 -6.73 -3.02 -0.88
CA ALA A 73 -7.88 -2.22 -0.47
C ALA A 73 -7.94 -2.26 1.07
N ASP A 74 -7.71 -1.11 1.69
CA ASP A 74 -7.48 -1.02 3.13
C ASP A 74 -8.72 -0.67 3.94
N GLY A 75 -9.84 -0.45 3.24
CA GLY A 75 -11.11 -0.04 3.79
C GLY A 75 -11.13 1.43 4.21
N THR A 76 -10.18 2.24 3.74
CA THR A 76 -10.11 3.69 3.97
C THR A 76 -10.35 4.46 2.67
N ASP A 77 -10.69 5.75 2.78
CA ASP A 77 -10.88 6.63 1.61
C ASP A 77 -9.53 7.15 1.05
N ALA A 78 -8.42 6.46 1.32
CA ALA A 78 -7.09 6.84 0.86
C ALA A 78 -6.74 6.19 -0.48
N ALA A 79 -5.71 6.69 -1.16
CA ALA A 79 -5.24 6.06 -2.38
C ALA A 79 -4.54 4.75 -2.05
N ASP A 80 -5.02 3.65 -2.63
CA ASP A 80 -4.35 2.35 -2.56
C ASP A 80 -3.19 2.27 -3.55
N LEU A 81 -3.33 2.93 -4.71
CA LEU A 81 -2.33 2.95 -5.75
C LEU A 81 -2.01 4.39 -6.14
N ILE A 82 -0.72 4.67 -6.28
CA ILE A 82 -0.19 5.97 -6.62
C ILE A 82 0.73 5.80 -7.83
N ILE A 83 0.38 6.45 -8.94
CA ILE A 83 1.20 6.51 -10.16
C ILE A 83 1.85 7.87 -10.21
N HIS A 84 3.16 7.90 -10.13
CA HIS A 84 3.99 9.09 -10.29
C HIS A 84 4.25 9.30 -11.77
N THR A 85 3.93 10.49 -12.22
CA THR A 85 4.04 10.95 -13.60
C THR A 85 5.04 12.09 -13.66
N TYR A 86 5.29 12.61 -14.84
CA TYR A 86 6.06 13.83 -14.97
C TYR A 86 5.65 14.53 -16.25
N ASP A 87 4.98 15.67 -16.26
CA ASP A 87 5.00 16.45 -17.50
C ASP A 87 4.80 17.96 -17.30
N LEU A 88 5.75 18.70 -17.86
CA LEU A 88 5.63 20.04 -18.41
C LEU A 88 6.66 20.15 -19.55
N PRO A 89 6.31 20.53 -20.81
CA PRO A 89 5.10 21.25 -21.21
C PRO A 89 4.14 20.52 -22.19
N TYR A 90 4.22 19.20 -22.40
CA TYR A 90 3.48 18.49 -23.46
C TYR A 90 2.56 17.37 -22.93
N PRO A 91 1.37 17.73 -22.41
CA PRO A 91 0.51 16.78 -21.71
C PRO A 91 0.04 15.65 -22.60
N ALA A 92 0.08 14.44 -22.08
CA ALA A 92 -0.41 13.23 -22.72
C ALA A 92 -1.39 12.47 -21.82
N ASP A 93 -2.25 11.67 -22.45
CA ASP A 93 -3.23 10.83 -21.78
C ASP A 93 -2.85 9.36 -21.94
N ALA A 94 -2.97 8.59 -20.86
CA ALA A 94 -2.83 7.14 -20.88
C ALA A 94 -4.08 6.45 -20.35
N ARG A 95 -4.35 5.28 -20.94
CA ARG A 95 -5.30 4.31 -20.40
C ARG A 95 -4.57 3.49 -19.34
N VAL A 96 -5.14 3.45 -18.13
CA VAL A 96 -4.62 2.66 -17.01
C VAL A 96 -5.56 1.49 -16.77
N GLU A 97 -5.00 0.28 -16.78
CA GLU A 97 -5.72 -0.97 -16.63
C GLU A 97 -5.07 -1.82 -15.54
N TYR A 98 -5.87 -2.64 -14.86
CA TYR A 98 -5.38 -3.60 -13.87
C TYR A 98 -5.72 -5.04 -14.26
N SER A 99 -4.96 -5.97 -13.70
CA SER A 99 -5.24 -7.39 -13.81
C SER A 99 -4.98 -8.09 -12.47
N ALA A 100 -5.79 -9.11 -12.18
CA ALA A 100 -5.58 -10.03 -11.06
C ALA A 100 -4.90 -11.34 -11.49
N ASP A 101 -4.89 -11.65 -12.80
CA ASP A 101 -4.42 -12.93 -13.35
C ASP A 101 -3.32 -12.78 -14.43
N ASN A 102 -2.90 -11.55 -14.72
CA ASN A 102 -1.97 -11.18 -15.79
C ASN A 102 -2.43 -11.61 -17.20
N LEU A 103 -3.72 -11.84 -17.40
CA LEU A 103 -4.31 -12.25 -18.68
C LEU A 103 -5.45 -11.32 -19.08
N ASN A 104 -6.37 -11.08 -18.14
CA ASN A 104 -7.52 -10.24 -18.33
C ASN A 104 -7.24 -8.87 -17.69
N PHE A 105 -7.34 -7.83 -18.51
CA PHE A 105 -7.12 -6.45 -18.09
C PHE A 105 -8.45 -5.70 -18.07
N PHE A 106 -8.66 -4.93 -17.01
CA PHE A 106 -9.86 -4.15 -16.77
C PHE A 106 -9.49 -2.68 -16.62
N LEU A 107 -10.30 -1.80 -17.19
CA LEU A 107 -10.05 -0.36 -17.18
C LEU A 107 -10.24 0.22 -15.77
N LEU A 108 -9.22 0.91 -15.26
CA LEU A 108 -9.33 1.79 -14.09
C LEU A 108 -9.75 3.20 -14.50
N GLY A 109 -9.17 3.70 -15.59
CA GLY A 109 -9.50 5.03 -16.11
C GLY A 109 -8.59 5.49 -17.22
N ILE A 110 -8.82 6.73 -17.66
CA ILE A 110 -7.95 7.48 -18.55
C ILE A 110 -7.44 8.67 -17.75
N PHE A 111 -6.13 8.83 -17.70
CA PHE A 111 -5.47 9.82 -16.86
C PHE A 111 -4.42 10.59 -17.66
N SER A 112 -4.27 11.87 -17.34
CA SER A 112 -3.22 12.71 -17.90
C SER A 112 -1.99 12.72 -16.99
N ASP A 113 -0.80 12.77 -17.58
CA ASP A 113 0.46 13.01 -16.86
C ASP A 113 0.63 14.47 -16.41
N ALA A 114 -0.08 15.43 -17.02
CA ALA A 114 -0.18 16.81 -16.56
C ALA A 114 -1.26 16.99 -15.49
N ASN A 115 -1.05 16.34 -14.36
CA ASN A 115 -1.95 16.38 -13.22
C ASN A 115 -1.35 17.18 -12.03
N LEU A 116 -2.17 17.41 -11.01
CA LEU A 116 -1.74 18.19 -9.85
C LEU A 116 -0.74 17.39 -9.01
N ASN A 117 0.47 17.93 -8.85
CA ASN A 117 1.60 17.30 -8.18
C ASN A 117 2.22 16.09 -8.91
N ASN A 118 1.91 15.90 -10.20
CA ASN A 118 2.42 14.78 -11.00
C ASN A 118 2.11 13.40 -10.40
N VAL A 119 0.97 13.26 -9.72
CA VAL A 119 0.49 12.02 -9.11
C VAL A 119 -0.94 11.71 -9.54
N ILE A 120 -1.17 10.47 -9.94
CA ILE A 120 -2.49 9.87 -10.14
C ILE A 120 -2.76 8.93 -8.96
N ASN A 121 -3.79 9.26 -8.18
CA ASN A 121 -4.25 8.46 -7.05
C ASN A 121 -5.45 7.61 -7.44
N ILE A 122 -5.38 6.32 -7.13
CA ILE A 122 -6.44 5.35 -7.39
C ILE A 122 -6.77 4.65 -6.07
N ASP A 123 -8.05 4.72 -5.71
CA ASP A 123 -8.66 4.07 -4.55
C ASP A 123 -9.41 2.83 -5.08
N PHE A 124 -8.93 1.65 -4.69
CA PHE A 124 -9.49 0.36 -5.06
C PHE A 124 -10.69 -0.03 -4.21
N ASP A 125 -10.77 0.43 -2.96
CA ASP A 125 -11.96 0.26 -2.09
C ASP A 125 -13.21 0.83 -2.77
N LEU A 126 -13.11 2.03 -3.32
CA LEU A 126 -14.20 2.69 -4.04
C LEU A 126 -14.65 1.91 -5.29
N LEU A 127 -13.73 1.14 -5.88
CA LEU A 127 -13.95 0.34 -7.08
C LEU A 127 -14.36 -1.11 -6.77
N GLY A 128 -14.30 -1.54 -5.50
CA GLY A 128 -14.54 -2.91 -5.08
C GLY A 128 -13.50 -3.90 -5.65
N ILE A 129 -12.24 -3.47 -5.73
CA ILE A 129 -11.13 -4.26 -6.28
C ILE A 129 -10.26 -4.75 -5.12
N ASP A 130 -10.37 -6.04 -4.81
CA ASP A 130 -9.67 -6.60 -3.64
C ASP A 130 -8.27 -7.13 -3.98
N GLN A 131 -7.93 -7.22 -5.27
CA GLN A 131 -6.66 -7.77 -5.73
C GLN A 131 -6.20 -7.16 -7.05
N VAL A 132 -4.95 -6.70 -7.05
CA VAL A 132 -4.23 -6.27 -8.26
C VAL A 132 -2.85 -6.93 -8.27
N THR A 133 -2.54 -7.65 -9.33
CA THR A 133 -1.23 -8.31 -9.51
C THR A 133 -0.38 -7.60 -10.53
N THR A 134 -1.02 -6.94 -11.50
CA THR A 134 -0.36 -6.28 -12.62
C THR A 134 -1.14 -5.03 -13.01
N LEU A 135 -0.41 -3.98 -13.37
CA LEU A 135 -0.95 -2.80 -14.03
C LEU A 135 -0.42 -2.69 -15.44
N ARG A 136 -1.24 -2.17 -16.34
CA ARG A 136 -0.85 -1.80 -17.70
C ARG A 136 -1.23 -0.35 -17.96
N ILE A 137 -0.25 0.44 -18.37
CA ILE A 137 -0.41 1.84 -18.75
C ILE A 137 -0.14 1.91 -20.26
N THR A 138 -1.11 2.36 -21.04
CA THR A 138 -0.98 2.49 -22.50
C THR A 138 -1.18 3.93 -22.90
N ASP A 139 -0.18 4.52 -23.56
CA ASP A 139 -0.33 5.87 -24.13
C ASP A 139 -1.42 5.86 -25.21
N ILE A 140 -2.31 6.86 -25.15
CA ILE A 140 -3.38 7.08 -26.12
C ILE A 140 -3.35 8.49 -26.70
N SER A 141 -2.25 9.23 -26.51
CA SER A 141 -2.12 10.63 -26.87
C SER A 141 -2.18 10.86 -28.39
N GLY A 142 -1.80 9.87 -29.18
CA GLY A 142 -1.63 10.02 -30.63
C GLY A 142 -0.24 10.50 -31.05
N GLU A 143 0.64 10.85 -30.10
CA GLU A 143 1.93 11.51 -30.34
C GLU A 143 3.13 10.60 -30.02
N ALA A 144 4.29 10.90 -30.61
CA ALA A 144 5.51 10.11 -30.41
C ALA A 144 6.27 10.48 -29.12
N ALA A 145 5.92 11.58 -28.46
CA ALA A 145 6.39 11.95 -27.14
C ALA A 145 5.14 11.99 -26.25
N GLY A 146 4.66 10.80 -25.92
CA GLY A 146 3.40 10.61 -25.20
C GLY A 146 3.62 10.61 -23.69
N PHE A 147 2.90 9.73 -22.99
CA PHE A 147 2.78 9.71 -21.54
C PHE A 147 4.12 9.51 -20.82
N ASP A 148 4.40 10.40 -19.88
CA ASP A 148 5.61 10.38 -19.06
C ASP A 148 5.35 9.72 -17.68
N LEU A 149 6.04 8.62 -17.42
CA LEU A 149 5.85 7.76 -16.24
C LEU A 149 7.14 7.69 -15.40
N ASP A 150 7.07 8.07 -14.13
CA ASP A 150 8.20 8.04 -13.19
C ASP A 150 8.22 6.73 -12.39
N ALA A 151 7.19 6.52 -11.58
CA ALA A 151 7.12 5.40 -10.63
C ALA A 151 5.69 4.91 -10.42
N ILE A 152 5.55 3.66 -9.98
CA ILE A 152 4.27 3.11 -9.51
C ILE A 152 4.46 2.51 -8.13
N GLU A 153 3.71 3.03 -7.16
CA GLU A 153 3.70 2.52 -5.80
C GLU A 153 2.29 2.12 -5.40
N GLY A 154 2.18 0.97 -4.74
CA GLY A 154 0.99 0.66 -3.96
C GLY A 154 1.22 0.96 -2.49
N VAL A 155 0.15 1.41 -1.85
CA VAL A 155 0.10 1.62 -0.42
C VAL A 155 -0.25 0.28 0.20
N ASN A 156 0.72 -0.31 0.90
CA ASN A 156 0.38 -1.34 1.86
C ASN A 156 -0.29 -0.62 3.01
N ALA A 157 -1.57 -0.79 3.27
CA ALA A 157 -2.07 -0.48 4.59
C ALA A 157 -1.69 -1.63 5.49
N GLY A 158 -0.47 -1.51 6.02
CA GLY A 158 0.30 -2.59 6.65
C GLY A 158 -0.58 -3.63 7.29
N ASP A 159 -0.38 -4.91 6.90
CA ASP A 159 -0.97 -6.11 7.49
C ASP A 159 -1.72 -5.75 8.76
N VAL A 160 -3.05 -5.68 8.71
CA VAL A 160 -3.88 -5.39 9.88
C VAL A 160 -3.36 -6.30 10.99
N LEU A 161 -2.49 -5.76 11.85
CA LEU A 161 -1.95 -6.51 12.98
C LEU A 161 -3.20 -6.78 13.76
N SER A 162 -3.62 -8.04 13.77
CA SER A 162 -4.92 -8.45 14.27
C SER A 162 -5.02 -7.89 15.67
N VAL A 163 -5.75 -6.79 15.83
CA VAL A 163 -5.92 -6.17 17.13
C VAL A 163 -6.64 -7.25 17.93
N PRO A 164 -6.11 -7.72 19.08
CA PRO A 164 -6.76 -8.78 19.82
C PRO A 164 -8.21 -8.37 20.03
N GLU A 165 -9.13 -9.23 19.60
CA GLU A 165 -10.55 -8.92 19.65
C GLU A 165 -10.92 -8.50 21.08
N PRO A 166 -11.92 -7.62 21.29
CA PRO A 166 -12.30 -7.17 22.63
C PRO A 166 -12.53 -8.33 23.62
N SER A 167 -12.98 -9.48 23.11
CA SER A 167 -13.13 -10.74 23.86
C SER A 167 -11.80 -11.32 24.36
N SER A 168 -10.74 -11.29 23.54
CA SER A 168 -9.38 -11.70 23.91
C SER A 168 -8.79 -10.78 24.98
N LEU A 169 -9.08 -9.48 24.90
CA LEU A 169 -8.65 -8.49 25.91
C LEU A 169 -9.37 -8.69 27.25
N ILE A 170 -10.67 -8.97 27.22
CA ILE A 170 -11.45 -9.29 28.42
C ILE A 170 -10.96 -10.60 29.04
N LEU A 171 -10.67 -11.62 28.23
CA LEU A 171 -10.17 -12.90 28.72
C LEU A 171 -8.80 -12.75 29.40
N LEU A 172 -7.90 -11.96 28.80
CA LEU A 172 -6.59 -11.65 29.39
C LEU A 172 -6.74 -10.85 30.70
N ALA A 173 -7.62 -9.84 30.73
CA ALA A 173 -7.90 -9.06 31.93
C ALA A 173 -8.46 -9.93 33.06
N LEU A 174 -9.37 -10.85 32.75
CA LEU A 174 -9.93 -11.80 33.73
C LEU A 174 -8.89 -12.79 34.23
N ALA A 175 -7.99 -13.28 33.37
CA ALA A 175 -6.89 -14.15 33.76
C ALA A 175 -5.94 -13.44 34.74
N LEU A 176 -5.57 -12.19 34.46
CA LEU A 176 -4.77 -11.34 35.35
C LEU A 176 -5.48 -11.05 36.68
N LEU A 177 -6.79 -10.81 36.64
CA LEU A 177 -7.60 -10.61 37.85
C LEU A 177 -7.62 -11.89 38.71
N ALA A 178 -7.79 -13.06 38.10
CA ALA A 178 -7.78 -14.35 38.79
C ALA A 178 -6.43 -14.63 39.47
N ILE A 179 -5.31 -14.32 38.80
CA ILE A 179 -3.96 -14.44 39.37
C ILE A 179 -3.81 -13.51 40.59
N CYS A 180 -4.33 -12.28 40.52
CA CYS A 180 -4.33 -11.36 41.66
C CYS A 180 -5.15 -11.88 42.85
N PHE A 181 -6.28 -12.54 42.60
CA PHE A 181 -7.11 -13.11 43.67
C PHE A 181 -6.52 -14.38 44.29
N LEU A 182 -5.79 -15.18 43.52
CA LEU A 182 -5.10 -16.38 44.00
C LEU A 182 -3.87 -16.07 44.87
N GLN A 183 -3.36 -14.85 44.85
CA GLN A 183 -2.23 -14.40 45.66
C GLN A 183 -2.61 -13.91 47.07
N LYS A 184 -3.82 -14.24 47.57
CA LYS A 184 -4.20 -13.93 48.96
C LYS A 184 -3.19 -14.60 49.91
N PRO A 185 -2.46 -13.84 50.76
CA PRO A 185 -1.54 -14.47 51.70
C PRO A 185 -2.37 -15.35 52.62
N ARG A 186 -1.98 -16.63 52.75
CA ARG A 186 -2.41 -17.47 53.88
C ARG A 186 -2.03 -16.68 55.14
N SER A 187 -2.98 -15.98 55.76
CA SER A 187 -2.82 -15.55 57.13
C SER A 187 -2.75 -16.83 57.93
N GLN A 188 -1.54 -17.14 58.40
CA GLN A 188 -1.32 -18.24 59.34
C GLN A 188 -2.31 -18.06 60.49
N GLN A 189 -3.05 -19.12 60.77
CA GLN A 189 -3.73 -19.30 62.04
C GLN A 189 -2.68 -19.21 63.15
N VAL A 190 -2.87 -18.27 64.07
CA VAL A 190 -2.52 -18.41 65.49
C VAL A 190 -3.67 -17.80 66.28
#